data_AF-A0A942EYC2-F1
#
_entry.id   AF-A0A942EYC2-F1
#
_cell.length_a   1.000
_cell.length_b   1.000
_cell.length_c   1.000
_cell.angle_alpha   90.00
_cell.angle_beta   90.00
_cell.angle_gamma   90.00
#
_symmetry.space_group_name_H-M   'P 1'
#
loop_
_entity.id
_entity.type
_entity.pdbx_description
1 polymer ?
#
loop_
_entity_poly.entity_id
_entity_poly.type
_entity_poly.pdbx_seq_one_letter_code
_entity_poly.pdbx_strand_id
1 'polypeptide(L)' 'GYYKALSMTSGPCRLCKECDLNSLCKHGMEARPSMEACGVDVYKTARDNGFPIRVVRTSEDEQNIFGLILVD' A
#
# COMPACT_ATOMS: atom_id res chain seq x y z
N GLY A 1 14.17 -13.06 -12.80
CA GLY A 1 13.77 -11.86 -12.03
C GLY A 1 13.71 -10.68 -12.99
N TYR A 2 13.04 -9.59 -12.59
CA TYR A 2 12.95 -8.36 -13.37
C TYR A 2 14.02 -7.37 -12.89
N TYR A 3 14.71 -6.69 -13.83
CA TYR A 3 15.78 -5.75 -13.49
C TYR A 3 15.23 -4.50 -12.80
N LYS A 4 14.05 -4.03 -13.24
CA LYS A 4 13.31 -2.96 -12.57
C LYS A 4 12.05 -3.56 -11.96
N ALA A 5 11.98 -3.52 -10.62
CA ALA A 5 10.79 -3.91 -9.88
C ALA A 5 10.52 -2.86 -8.81
N LEU A 6 9.30 -2.32 -8.80
CA LEU A 6 8.81 -1.39 -7.79
C LEU A 6 7.63 -2.02 -7.07
N SER A 7 7.78 -2.26 -5.76
CA SER A 7 6.70 -2.74 -4.92
C SER A 7 5.99 -1.60 -4.19
N MET A 8 4.66 -1.68 -4.17
CA MET A 8 3.75 -0.84 -3.42
C MET A 8 3.03 -1.76 -2.43
N THR A 9 3.35 -1.62 -1.16
CA THR A 9 2.87 -2.52 -0.11
C THR A 9 1.63 -1.95 0.57
N SER A 10 0.80 -2.83 1.14
CA SER A 10 -0.25 -2.41 2.07
C SER A 10 0.29 -2.30 3.49
N GLY A 11 -0.39 -1.47 4.29
CA GLY A 11 -0.08 -1.22 5.69
C GLY A 11 0.87 -0.04 5.92
N PRO A 12 1.14 0.27 7.19
CA PRO A 12 1.96 1.40 7.56
C PRO A 12 3.44 1.16 7.25
N CYS A 13 4.17 2.26 7.01
CA CYS A 13 5.62 2.27 6.98
C CYS A 13 6.21 1.81 8.34
N ARG A 14 7.35 1.11 8.31
CA ARG A 14 8.04 0.57 9.51
C ARG A 14 9.40 1.22 9.78
N LEU A 15 9.72 2.34 9.13
CA LEU A 15 11.03 2.99 9.25
C LEU A 15 11.20 3.79 10.55
N CYS A 16 10.11 4.23 11.16
CA CYS A 16 10.11 4.92 12.44
C CYS A 16 9.13 4.29 13.43
N LYS A 17 9.45 4.39 14.73
CA LYS A 17 8.53 3.97 15.81
C LYS A 17 7.33 4.90 15.90
N GLU A 18 7.55 6.20 15.67
CA GLU A 18 6.54 7.24 15.67
C GLU A 18 6.90 8.27 14.57
N CYS A 19 5.90 8.71 13.81
CA CYS A 19 6.08 9.69 12.73
C CYS A 19 5.98 11.11 13.29
N ASP A 20 6.82 12.03 12.79
CA ASP A 20 6.57 13.46 12.99
C ASP A 20 5.50 13.93 11.99
N LEU A 21 4.41 14.48 12.50
CA LEU A 21 3.29 14.98 11.71
C LEU A 21 3.40 16.48 11.41
N ASN A 22 4.37 17.18 12.01
CA ASN A 22 4.57 18.62 11.85
C ASN A 22 5.66 18.97 10.84
N SER A 23 6.42 17.99 10.36
CA SER A 23 7.49 18.18 9.39
C SER A 23 7.44 17.13 8.27
N LEU A 24 8.27 17.31 7.24
CA LEU A 24 8.38 16.33 6.16
C LEU A 24 8.95 15.00 6.67
N CYS A 25 8.51 13.90 6.06
CA CYS A 25 9.03 12.58 6.39
C CYS A 25 10.55 12.52 6.24
N LYS A 26 11.27 12.23 7.33
CA LYS A 26 12.73 12.05 7.36
C LYS A 26 13.23 10.92 6.45
N HIS A 27 12.35 10.00 6.05
CA HIS A 27 12.63 8.86 5.18
C HIS A 27 11.89 8.96 3.83
N GLY A 28 11.55 10.16 3.36
CA GLY A 28 10.71 10.33 2.17
C GLY A 28 11.23 9.62 0.91
N MET A 29 12.55 9.46 0.79
CA MET A 29 13.18 8.76 -0.35
C MET A 29 13.28 7.23 -0.17
N GLU A 30 13.11 6.74 1.05
CA GLU A 30 13.19 5.31 1.39
C GLU A 30 11.79 4.69 1.56
N ALA A 31 10.84 5.47 2.08
CA ALA A 31 9.46 5.06 2.29
C ALA A 31 8.82 4.71 0.95
N ARG A 32 8.26 3.50 0.85
CA ARG A 32 7.50 3.08 -0.32
C ARG A 32 6.13 3.76 -0.32
N PRO A 33 5.68 4.34 -1.44
CA PRO A 33 4.31 4.85 -1.53
C PRO A 33 3.32 3.69 -1.47
N SER A 34 2.15 3.94 -0.90
CA SER A 34 1.00 3.04 -1.03
C SER A 34 0.36 3.18 -2.41
N MET A 35 -0.51 2.24 -2.78
CA MET A 35 -1.28 2.31 -4.02
C MET A 35 -2.12 3.60 -4.07
N GLU A 36 -2.77 3.95 -2.97
CA GLU A 36 -3.63 5.12 -2.81
C GLU A 36 -2.83 6.43 -2.93
N ALA A 37 -1.60 6.47 -2.41
CA ALA A 37 -0.71 7.63 -2.51
C ALA A 37 -0.35 7.97 -3.97
N CYS A 38 -0.42 6.99 -4.88
CA CYS A 38 -0.23 7.19 -6.32
C CYS A 38 -1.56 7.32 -7.10
N GLY A 39 -2.69 7.51 -6.41
CA GLY A 39 -4.00 7.70 -7.05
C GLY A 39 -4.65 6.42 -7.56
N VAL A 40 -4.16 5.24 -7.15
CA VAL A 40 -4.77 3.95 -7.53
C VAL A 40 -5.96 3.66 -6.61
N ASP A 41 -7.14 3.47 -7.20
CA ASP A 41 -8.30 2.92 -6.49
C ASP A 41 -8.10 1.41 -6.29
N VAL A 42 -7.66 1.02 -5.10
CA VAL A 42 -7.38 -0.38 -4.74
C VAL A 42 -8.65 -1.24 -4.83
N TYR A 43 -9.81 -0.72 -4.42
CA TYR A 43 -11.06 -1.47 -4.43
C TYR A 43 -11.52 -1.76 -5.85
N LYS A 44 -11.53 -0.74 -6.71
CA LYS A 44 -11.89 -0.92 -8.12
C LYS A 44 -10.88 -1.82 -8.82
N THR A 45 -9.58 -1.59 -8.62
CA THR A 45 -8.51 -2.39 -9.23
C THR A 45 -8.64 -3.88 -8.88
N ALA A 46 -8.84 -4.20 -7.59
CA ALA A 46 -9.01 -5.58 -7.15
C ALA A 46 -10.27 -6.23 -7.75
N ARG A 47 -11.42 -5.53 -7.73
CA ARG A 47 -12.70 -6.03 -8.28
C ARG A 47 -12.62 -6.26 -9.79
N ASP A 48 -12.06 -5.31 -10.53
CA ASP A 48 -11.92 -5.39 -11.99
C ASP A 48 -11.01 -6.57 -12.41
N ASN A 49 -10.14 -7.05 -11.52
CA ASN A 49 -9.28 -8.23 -11.72
C ASN A 49 -9.80 -9.50 -11.03
N GLY A 50 -11.05 -9.52 -10.55
CA GLY A 50 -11.69 -10.70 -9.96
C GLY A 50 -11.20 -11.08 -8.56
N PHE A 51 -10.49 -10.18 -7.87
CA PHE A 51 -10.03 -10.42 -6.51
C PHE A 51 -11.09 -10.02 -5.47
N PRO A 52 -11.23 -10.80 -4.37
CA PRO A 52 -12.16 -10.45 -3.31
C PRO A 52 -11.65 -9.24 -2.52
N ILE A 53 -12.48 -8.20 -2.41
CA ILE A 53 -12.21 -7.06 -1.51
C ILE A 53 -13.51 -6.50 -0.95
N ARG A 54 -13.57 -6.35 0.37
CA ARG A 54 -14.71 -5.77 1.09
C ARG A 54 -14.24 -4.80 2.17
N VAL A 55 -15.09 -3.82 2.45
CA VAL A 55 -14.89 -2.94 3.60
C VAL A 55 -15.18 -3.76 4.86
N VAL A 56 -14.18 -3.89 5.74
CA VAL A 56 -14.35 -4.50 7.06
C VAL A 56 -15.14 -3.58 7.98
N ARG A 57 -15.93 -4.15 8.89
CA ARG A 57 -16.79 -3.42 9.83
C ARG A 57 -16.27 -3.49 11.26
N THR A 58 -15.56 -4.57 11.60
CA THR A 58 -14.95 -4.73 12.93
C THR A 58 -13.49 -5.18 12.81
N SER A 59 -12.77 -5.14 13.94
CA SER A 59 -11.38 -5.58 14.02
C SER A 59 -11.19 -7.09 13.84
N GLU A 60 -12.25 -7.86 14.02
CA GLU A 60 -12.26 -9.33 13.94
C GLU A 60 -12.53 -9.82 12.51
N ASP A 61 -13.02 -8.94 11.64
CA ASP A 61 -13.28 -9.28 10.24
C ASP A 61 -11.97 -9.62 9.52
N GLU A 62 -12.01 -10.69 8.72
CA GLU A 62 -10.91 -11.02 7.82
C GLU A 62 -10.73 -9.91 6.78
N GLN A 63 -9.49 -9.45 6.65
CA GLN A 63 -9.06 -8.37 5.76
C GLN A 63 -8.49 -8.91 4.46
N ASN A 64 -8.85 -8.29 3.33
CA ASN A 64 -8.17 -8.52 2.06
C ASN A 64 -7.06 -7.48 1.87
N ILE A 65 -5.81 -7.93 1.85
CA ILE A 65 -4.62 -7.08 1.79
C ILE A 65 -3.96 -7.24 0.42
N PHE A 66 -3.78 -6.14 -0.29
CA PHE A 66 -3.19 -6.14 -1.63
C PHE A 66 -1.87 -5.39 -1.65
N GLY A 67 -0.91 -5.92 -2.41
CA GLY A 67 0.29 -5.20 -2.82
C GLY A 67 0.40 -5.25 -4.34
N LEU A 68 1.01 -4.23 -4.93
CA LEU A 68 1.25 -4.15 -6.36
C LEU A 68 2.74 -4.15 -6.62
N ILE A 69 3.20 -5.00 -7.54
CA ILE A 69 4.58 -4.99 -8.02
C ILE A 69 4.53 -4.57 -9.49
N LEU A 70 5.11 -3.42 -9.79
CA LEU A 70 5.33 -2.94 -11.14
C LEU A 70 6.69 -3.47 -11.63
N VAL A 71 6.69 -4.08 -12.82
CA VAL A 71 7.88 -4.64 -13.45
C VAL A 71 7.99 -4.17 -14.91
N ASP A 72 9.22 -4.10 -15.39
CA ASP A 72 9.62 -3.81 -16.79
C ASP A 72 10.41 -5.01 -17.33
#